data_AF-A0A2W6UNE2-F1
#
_entry.id   AF-A0A2W6UNE2-F1
#
_cell.length_a   1.000
_cell.length_b   1.000
_cell.length_c   1.000
_cell.angle_alpha   90.00
_cell.angle_beta   90.00
_cell.angle_gamma   90.00
#
_symmetry.space_group_name_H-M   'P 1'
#
loop_
_entity.id
_entity.type
_entity.pdbx_description
1 polymer ?
#
loop_
_entity_poly.entity_id
_entity_poly.type
_entity_poly.pdbx_seq_one_letter_code
_entity_poly.pdbx_strand_id
1 'polypeptide(L)'
;MTEPTPVRTTKPRQVRPRTEGWTQRVDAEGKPLLQFAAPKKGMPPTHLADLTPAQRVEKVKEAGLPAFRAKQLEKHYFQHYT
;
A
#
# COMPACT_ATOMS: atom_id res chain seq x y z
N MET A 1 -72.21 -1.69 7.25
CA MET A 1 -70.98 -0.89 7.10
C MET A 1 -69.90 -1.59 7.89
N THR A 2 -68.98 -2.27 7.21
CA THR A 2 -67.94 -3.06 7.87
C THR A 2 -66.62 -2.33 7.67
N GLU A 3 -66.05 -1.78 8.73
CA GLU A 3 -64.79 -1.05 8.65
C GLU A 3 -63.61 -2.01 8.45
N PRO A 4 -62.66 -1.69 7.54
CA PRO A 4 -61.48 -2.53 7.35
C PRO A 4 -60.51 -2.38 8.54
N THR A 5 -60.06 -3.52 9.06
CA THR A 5 -59.14 -3.62 10.19
C THR A 5 -57.79 -2.95 9.87
N PRO A 6 -57.15 -2.21 10.80
CA PRO A 6 -55.90 -1.54 10.52
C PRO A 6 -54.75 -2.54 10.32
N VAL A 7 -54.02 -2.40 9.21
CA VAL A 7 -52.84 -3.21 8.90
C VAL A 7 -51.73 -2.87 9.88
N ARG A 8 -51.24 -3.87 10.62
CA ARG A 8 -50.13 -3.72 11.55
C ARG A 8 -48.83 -3.45 10.80
N THR A 9 -48.35 -2.21 10.84
CA THR A 9 -47.05 -1.83 10.27
C THR A 9 -45.91 -2.32 11.16
N THR A 10 -45.18 -3.33 10.71
CA THR A 10 -43.89 -3.72 11.30
C THR A 10 -42.76 -3.02 10.57
N LYS A 11 -41.86 -2.35 11.30
CA LYS A 11 -40.64 -1.79 10.73
C LYS A 11 -39.72 -2.96 10.36
N PRO A 12 -39.31 -3.13 9.09
CA PRO A 12 -38.37 -4.18 8.75
C PRO A 12 -37.06 -3.95 9.51
N ARG A 13 -36.55 -4.98 10.18
CA ARG A 13 -35.22 -4.96 10.79
C ARG A 13 -34.18 -4.94 9.67
N GLN A 14 -33.73 -3.75 9.28
CA GLN A 14 -32.68 -3.59 8.29
C GLN A 14 -31.31 -3.69 8.97
N VAL A 15 -30.55 -4.73 8.62
CA VAL A 15 -29.13 -4.83 8.98
C VAL A 15 -28.34 -4.04 7.95
N ARG A 16 -27.51 -3.09 8.42
CA ARG A 16 -26.62 -2.33 7.53
C ARG A 16 -25.34 -3.13 7.34
N PRO A 17 -24.87 -3.33 6.09
CA PRO A 17 -23.58 -3.95 5.86
C PRO A 17 -22.48 -3.11 6.50
N ARG A 18 -21.52 -3.77 7.14
CA ARG A 18 -20.34 -3.16 7.76
C ARG A 18 -19.09 -3.70 7.09
N THR A 19 -18.06 -2.88 6.97
CA THR A 19 -16.75 -3.37 6.52
C THR A 19 -16.14 -4.26 7.59
N GLU A 20 -15.64 -5.42 7.16
CA GLU A 20 -15.02 -6.41 8.06
C GLU A 20 -13.49 -6.28 7.96
N GLY A 21 -12.87 -5.74 9.00
CA GLY A 21 -11.40 -5.68 9.12
C GLY A 21 -10.70 -4.60 8.29
N TRP A 22 -11.42 -3.82 7.46
CA TRP A 22 -10.84 -2.71 6.69
C TRP A 22 -11.67 -1.43 6.83
N THR A 23 -11.01 -0.28 6.64
CA THR A 23 -11.64 1.05 6.74
C THR A 23 -11.99 1.56 5.35
N GLN A 24 -13.26 1.90 5.14
CA GLN A 24 -13.71 2.47 3.87
C GLN A 24 -13.18 3.89 3.68
N ARG A 25 -12.56 4.15 2.53
CA ARG A 25 -12.16 5.51 2.16
C ARG A 25 -13.40 6.32 1.83
N VAL A 26 -13.51 7.50 2.43
CA VAL A 26 -14.61 8.44 2.22
C VAL A 26 -14.09 9.77 1.68
N ASP A 27 -14.93 10.50 0.96
CA ASP A 27 -14.69 11.89 0.57
C ASP A 27 -14.91 12.86 1.75
N ALA A 28 -14.73 14.17 1.51
CA ALA A 28 -14.90 15.19 2.54
C ALA A 28 -16.35 15.27 3.07
N GLU A 29 -17.30 14.86 2.25
CA GLU A 29 -18.73 14.80 2.53
C GLU A 29 -19.17 13.48 3.20
N GLY A 30 -18.24 12.56 3.46
CA GLY A 30 -18.47 11.28 4.14
C GLY A 30 -19.06 10.18 3.27
N LYS A 31 -19.10 10.36 1.94
CA LYS A 31 -19.56 9.36 0.97
C LYS A 31 -18.41 8.44 0.56
N PRO A 32 -18.71 7.21 0.10
CA PRO A 32 -17.70 6.28 -0.40
C PRO A 32 -16.85 6.90 -1.52
N LEU A 33 -15.53 6.93 -1.34
CA LEU A 33 -14.63 7.44 -2.37
C LEU A 33 -14.55 6.44 -3.53
N LEU A 34 -15.10 6.82 -4.68
CA LEU A 34 -15.08 6.01 -5.90
C LEU A 34 -13.84 6.33 -6.73
N GLN A 35 -12.83 5.46 -6.67
CA GLN A 35 -11.58 5.61 -7.41
C GLN A 35 -11.48 4.56 -8.52
N PHE A 36 -11.67 4.99 -9.78
CA PHE A 36 -11.51 4.13 -10.96
C PHE A 36 -10.07 4.06 -11.46
N ALA A 37 -9.24 5.04 -11.11
CA ALA A 37 -7.83 5.05 -11.48
C ALA A 37 -7.03 4.18 -10.51
N ALA A 38 -6.24 3.23 -11.03
CA ALA A 38 -5.29 2.50 -10.22
C ALA A 38 -4.34 3.47 -9.50
N PRO A 39 -4.06 3.27 -8.20
CA PRO A 39 -3.09 4.10 -7.49
C PRO A 39 -1.75 4.01 -8.21
N LYS A 40 -1.13 5.16 -8.47
CA LYS A 40 0.21 5.20 -9.07
C LYS A 40 1.17 4.46 -8.13
N LYS A 41 1.72 3.35 -8.61
CA LYS A 41 2.75 2.63 -7.87
C LYS A 41 3.98 3.53 -7.80
N GLY A 42 4.54 3.70 -6.60
CA GLY A 42 5.78 4.43 -6.42
C GLY A 42 6.93 3.78 -7.18
N MET A 43 8.00 4.54 -7.40
CA MET A 43 9.23 4.01 -7.99
C MET A 43 9.80 2.90 -7.09
N PRO A 44 10.22 1.75 -7.64
CA PRO A 44 10.83 0.71 -6.83
C PRO A 44 12.08 1.23 -6.10
N PRO A 45 12.44 0.64 -4.95
CA PRO A 45 13.65 1.02 -4.24
C PRO A 45 14.88 0.81 -5.13
N THR A 46 15.83 1.73 -5.05
CA THR A 46 17.10 1.63 -5.79
C THR A 46 17.87 0.40 -5.37
N HIS A 47 18.29 -0.43 -6.34
CA HIS A 47 19.06 -1.63 -6.06
C HIS A 47 20.57 -1.37 -6.19
N LEU A 48 21.40 -2.22 -5.55
CA LEU A 48 22.86 -2.18 -5.71
C LEU A 48 23.30 -2.35 -7.19
N ALA A 49 22.50 -3.10 -7.95
CA ALA A 49 22.72 -3.42 -9.36
C ALA A 49 22.60 -2.19 -10.28
N ASP A 50 21.77 -1.22 -9.89
CA ASP A 50 21.50 -0.01 -10.68
C ASP A 50 22.62 1.03 -10.56
N LEU A 51 23.48 0.87 -9.54
CA LEU A 51 24.53 1.82 -9.21
C LEU A 51 25.82 1.47 -9.97
N THR A 52 26.48 2.51 -10.48
CA THR A 52 27.87 2.40 -10.97
C THR A 52 28.84 2.13 -9.81
N PRO A 53 30.07 1.64 -10.07
CA PRO A 53 31.05 1.37 -9.01
C PRO A 53 31.34 2.59 -8.11
N ALA A 54 31.38 3.79 -8.69
CA ALA A 54 31.58 5.03 -7.94
C ALA A 54 30.37 5.33 -7.02
N GLN A 55 29.15 5.22 -7.54
CA GLN A 55 27.92 5.45 -6.78
C GLN A 55 27.73 4.45 -5.63
N ARG A 56 28.20 3.20 -5.78
CA ARG A 56 28.19 2.22 -4.68
C ARG A 56 29.09 2.65 -3.52
N VAL A 57 30.27 3.22 -3.80
CA VAL A 57 31.18 3.72 -2.77
C VAL A 57 30.55 4.89 -2.03
N GLU A 58 29.91 5.82 -2.75
CA GLU A 58 29.19 6.95 -2.15
C GLU A 58 28.04 6.46 -1.25
N LYS A 59 27.21 5.54 -1.74
CA LYS A 59 26.10 4.97 -0.96
C LYS A 59 26.55 4.25 0.31
N VAL A 60 27.67 3.52 0.25
CA VAL A 60 28.25 2.87 1.42
C VAL A 60 28.78 3.89 2.43
N LYS A 61 29.36 5.01 1.97
CA LYS A 61 29.78 6.11 2.84
C LYS A 61 28.58 6.81 3.49
N GLU A 62 27.51 7.06 2.74
CA GLU A 62 26.24 7.61 3.26
C GLU A 62 25.64 6.71 4.35
N ALA A 63 25.77 5.39 4.20
CA ALA A 63 25.36 4.41 5.19
C ALA A 63 26.30 4.31 6.41
N GLY A 64 27.33 5.15 6.51
CA GLY A 64 28.29 5.16 7.62
C GLY A 64 29.32 4.02 7.59
N LEU A 65 29.44 3.33 6.46
CA LEU A 65 30.37 2.20 6.30
C LEU A 65 31.68 2.65 5.62
N PRO A 66 32.81 1.99 5.91
CA PRO A 66 34.07 2.24 5.21
C PRO A 66 33.96 1.95 3.70
N ALA A 67 34.63 2.76 2.88
CA ALA A 67 34.55 2.68 1.41
C ALA A 67 34.89 1.29 0.83
N PHE A 68 35.81 0.54 1.45
CA PHE A 68 36.19 -0.80 0.96
C PHE A 68 35.03 -1.81 1.04
N ARG A 69 34.01 -1.56 1.87
CA ARG A 69 32.81 -2.42 1.96
C ARG A 69 32.04 -2.46 0.64
N ALA A 70 32.05 -1.39 -0.15
CA ALA A 70 31.45 -1.39 -1.48
C ALA A 70 32.07 -2.46 -2.39
N LYS A 71 33.40 -2.62 -2.33
CA LYS A 71 34.14 -3.62 -3.12
C LYS A 71 33.87 -5.05 -2.65
N GLN A 72 33.64 -5.26 -1.35
CA GLN A 72 33.25 -6.58 -0.81
C GLN A 72 31.85 -6.96 -1.27
N LEU A 73 30.90 -6.03 -1.17
CA LEU A 73 29.52 -6.21 -1.66
C LEU A 73 29.48 -6.44 -3.16
N GLU A 74 30.28 -5.70 -3.94
CA GLU A 74 30.38 -5.87 -5.38
C GLU A 74 30.87 -7.28 -5.76
N LYS A 75 31.95 -7.76 -5.14
CA LYS A 75 32.42 -9.13 -5.37
C LYS A 75 31.35 -10.15 -5.03
N HIS A 76 30.74 -10.03 -3.85
CA HIS A 76 29.69 -10.95 -3.42
C HIS A 76 28.46 -10.91 -4.33
N TYR A 77 28.08 -9.74 -4.83
CA TYR A 77 26.83 -9.58 -5.57
C TYR A 77 26.96 -9.91 -7.07
N PHE A 78 28.09 -9.58 -7.70
CA PHE A 78 28.28 -9.76 -9.15
C PHE A 78 29.18 -10.93 -9.52
N GLN A 79 30.15 -11.28 -8.68
CA GLN A 79 31.15 -12.30 -9.00
C GLN A 79 30.82 -13.64 -8.35
N HIS A 80 30.23 -13.62 -7.15
CA HIS A 80 29.75 -14.82 -6.50
C HIS A 80 28.37 -15.17 -7.03
N TYR A 81 28.29 -16.28 -7.77
CA TYR A 81 27.02 -16.91 -8.09
C TYR A 81 26.44 -17.67 -6.89
N THR A 82 27.17 -17.71 -5.77
CA THR A 82 26.86 -18.23 -4.43
C THR A 82 27.95 -17.83 -3.45
#